data_AF-A0A6I7YQI5-F1
#
_entry.id   AF-A0A6I7YQI5-F1
#
_cell.length_a   1.000
_cell.length_b   1.000
_cell.length_c   1.000
_cell.angle_alpha   90.00
_cell.angle_beta   90.00
_cell.angle_gamma   90.00
#
_symmetry.space_group_name_H-M   'P 1'
#
loop_
_entity.id
_entity.type
_entity.pdbx_description
1 polymer ?
#
loop_
_entity_poly.entity_id
_entity_poly.type
_entity_poly.pdbx_seq_one_letter_code
_entity_poly.pdbx_strand_id
1 'polypeptide(L)'
;MLAKYLPQDSLAYLADSVLASLDAANAEIQDINGTCPEFVELPENLKNAIYILDSIRDTVRKEAMHHNVHRATHYSNGYPVRVRYKGAAITDPSGVRYRPDTVTTMHPSGTTDAPIPPQDIVV
;
A
#
# COMPACT_ATOMS: atom_id res chain seq x y z
N MET A 1 -16.32 16.23 -22.30
CA MET A 1 -15.23 15.31 -22.64
C MET A 1 -14.27 15.28 -21.48
N LEU A 2 -13.98 14.12 -20.88
CA LEU A 2 -12.84 13.99 -19.97
C LEU A 2 -11.57 14.22 -20.80
N ALA A 3 -10.71 15.13 -20.37
CA ALA A 3 -9.42 15.33 -21.02
C ALA A 3 -8.66 14.00 -21.00
N LYS A 4 -8.19 13.55 -22.17
CA LYS A 4 -7.29 12.40 -22.24
C LYS A 4 -5.95 12.84 -21.65
N TYR A 5 -5.55 12.23 -20.55
CA TYR A 5 -4.22 12.41 -19.97
C TYR A 5 -3.40 11.13 -20.18
N LEU A 6 -2.09 11.26 -20.12
CA LEU A 6 -1.14 10.18 -20.37
C LEU A 6 -0.82 9.44 -19.06
N PRO A 7 -0.28 8.22 -19.12
CA PRO A 7 0.19 7.51 -17.93
C PRO A 7 1.20 8.32 -17.09
N GLN A 8 2.00 9.18 -17.73
CA GLN A 8 2.94 10.07 -17.05
C GLN A 8 2.22 11.09 -16.16
N ASP A 9 1.04 11.57 -16.56
CA ASP A 9 0.25 12.51 -15.78
C ASP A 9 -0.32 11.82 -14.52
N SER A 10 -0.76 10.56 -14.64
CA SER A 10 -1.12 9.75 -13.47
C SER A 10 0.06 9.53 -12.54
N LEU A 11 1.25 9.26 -13.07
CA LEU A 11 2.44 9.07 -12.24
C LEU A 11 2.79 10.34 -11.48
N ALA A 12 2.69 11.52 -12.11
CA ALA A 12 2.89 12.80 -11.44
C ALA A 12 1.83 13.03 -10.35
N TYR A 13 0.56 12.78 -10.65
CA TYR A 13 -0.54 12.90 -9.69
C TYR A 13 -0.37 11.94 -8.49
N LEU A 14 -0.04 10.67 -8.73
CA LEU A 14 0.20 9.70 -7.66
C LEU A 14 1.44 10.08 -6.84
N ALA A 15 2.53 10.52 -7.48
CA ALA A 15 3.73 10.95 -6.77
C ALA A 15 3.49 12.16 -5.86
N ASP A 16 2.58 13.06 -6.22
CA ASP A 16 2.26 14.24 -5.41
C ASP A 16 1.18 13.91 -4.35
N SER A 17 -0.01 13.50 -4.80
CA SER A 17 -1.18 13.38 -3.95
C SER A 17 -1.21 12.11 -3.10
N VAL A 18 -0.74 10.97 -3.62
CA VAL A 18 -0.72 9.73 -2.83
C VAL A 18 0.40 9.76 -1.79
N LEU A 19 1.58 10.30 -2.12
CA LEU A 19 2.64 10.44 -1.11
C LEU A 19 2.22 11.39 0.02
N ALA A 20 1.63 12.55 -0.29
CA ALA A 20 1.10 13.45 0.72
C ALA A 20 0.00 12.80 1.59
N SER A 21 -0.86 11.96 0.99
CA SER A 21 -1.88 11.22 1.73
C SER A 21 -1.28 10.13 2.62
N LEU A 22 -0.19 9.48 2.20
CA LEU A 22 0.53 8.51 3.02
C LEU A 22 1.19 9.19 4.23
N ASP A 23 1.77 10.38 4.03
CA ASP A 23 2.32 11.18 5.12
C ASP A 23 1.23 11.59 6.12
N ALA A 24 0.03 11.96 5.63
CA ALA A 24 -1.12 12.24 6.48
C ALA A 24 -1.59 11.01 7.27
N ALA A 25 -1.72 9.85 6.62
CA ALA A 25 -2.06 8.60 7.30
C ALA A 25 -1.02 8.22 8.37
N ASN A 26 0.26 8.46 8.09
CA ASN A 26 1.33 8.22 9.05
C ASN A 26 1.28 9.20 10.23
N ALA A 27 0.92 10.47 9.99
CA ALA A 27 0.70 11.47 11.04
C ALA A 27 -0.51 11.16 11.93
N GLU A 28 -1.55 10.48 11.41
CA GLU A 28 -2.65 9.98 12.25
C GLU A 28 -2.19 8.82 13.15
N ILE A 29 -1.19 8.03 12.72
CA ILE A 29 -0.69 6.87 13.48
C ILE A 29 0.39 7.27 14.50
N GLN A 30 1.21 8.27 14.18
CA GLN A 30 2.32 8.74 15.02
C GLN A 30 1.90 9.96 15.85
N ASP A 31 2.22 9.98 17.15
CA ASP A 31 2.15 11.22 17.94
C ASP A 31 3.16 12.24 17.39
N ILE A 32 3.00 13.53 17.72
CA ILE A 32 3.77 14.70 17.28
C ILE A 32 5.31 14.51 17.39
N ASN A 33 5.77 13.54 18.19
CA ASN A 33 7.18 13.19 18.39
C ASN A 33 7.67 11.92 17.67
N GLY A 34 6.88 11.33 16.75
CA GLY A 34 7.22 10.08 16.06
C GLY A 34 7.11 8.82 16.92
N THR A 35 6.57 8.95 18.14
CA THR A 35 6.29 7.85 19.07
C THR A 35 4.85 7.36 18.93
N CYS A 36 4.62 6.06 19.13
CA CYS A 36 3.27 5.50 19.23
C CYS A 36 2.58 6.15 20.46
N PRO A 37 1.47 6.89 20.30
CA PRO A 37 0.85 7.63 21.40
C PRO A 37 0.41 6.70 22.54
N GLU A 38 0.36 7.20 23.77
CA GLU A 38 -0.28 6.45 24.86
C GLU A 38 -1.80 6.31 24.58
N PHE A 39 -2.35 5.13 24.90
CA PHE A 39 -3.60 4.54 24.40
C PHE A 39 -4.94 5.27 24.66
N VAL A 40 -4.93 6.58 24.92
CA VAL A 40 -6.15 7.37 25.17
C VAL A 40 -6.80 7.85 23.85
N GLU A 41 -6.03 8.09 22.77
CA GLU A 41 -6.53 8.62 21.48
C GLU A 41 -6.50 7.61 20.31
N LEU A 42 -6.07 6.37 20.53
CA LEU A 42 -5.83 5.39 19.48
C LEU A 42 -7.06 4.87 18.66
N PRO A 43 -8.32 4.89 19.13
CA PRO A 43 -9.41 4.33 18.33
C PRO A 43 -9.85 5.15 17.12
N GLU A 44 -9.79 6.49 17.18
CA GLU A 44 -10.32 7.35 16.10
C GLU A 44 -9.24 7.66 15.06
N ASN A 45 -8.02 7.96 15.50
CA ASN A 45 -6.90 8.24 14.59
C ASN A 45 -6.55 7.02 13.74
N LEU A 46 -6.66 5.79 14.28
CA LEU A 46 -6.50 4.57 13.49
C LEU A 46 -7.59 4.41 12.42
N LYS A 47 -8.85 4.79 12.70
CA LYS A 47 -9.92 4.75 11.69
C LYS A 47 -9.64 5.77 10.59
N ASN A 48 -9.19 6.99 10.95
CA ASN A 48 -8.82 8.02 9.99
C ASN A 48 -7.67 7.55 9.10
N ALA A 49 -6.62 6.97 9.69
CA ALA A 49 -5.50 6.41 8.94
C ALA A 49 -5.96 5.31 7.98
N ILE A 50 -6.80 4.37 8.43
CA ILE A 50 -7.36 3.31 7.56
C ILE A 50 -8.20 3.91 6.42
N TYR A 51 -9.03 4.91 6.71
CA TYR A 51 -9.83 5.60 5.69
C TYR A 51 -8.94 6.25 4.61
N ILE A 52 -7.86 6.93 5.02
CA ILE A 52 -6.90 7.54 4.09
C ILE A 52 -6.21 6.46 3.25
N LEU A 53 -5.76 5.36 3.86
CA LEU A 53 -5.14 4.23 3.16
C LEU A 53 -6.08 3.56 2.15
N ASP A 54 -7.36 3.40 2.49
CA ASP A 54 -8.37 2.87 1.58
C ASP A 54 -8.64 3.82 0.41
N SER A 55 -8.67 5.13 0.65
CA SER A 55 -8.81 6.16 -0.39
C SER A 55 -7.61 6.19 -1.34
N ILE A 56 -6.39 6.04 -0.81
CA ILE A 56 -5.16 5.88 -1.61
C ILE A 56 -5.27 4.65 -2.51
N ARG A 57 -5.67 3.50 -1.95
CA ARG A 57 -5.83 2.25 -2.70
C ARG A 57 -6.81 2.42 -3.87
N ASP A 58 -7.94 3.08 -3.63
CA ASP A 58 -8.94 3.32 -4.66
C ASP A 58 -8.46 4.31 -5.73
N THR A 59 -7.71 5.33 -5.34
CA THR A 59 -7.08 6.29 -6.26
C THR A 59 -6.09 5.59 -7.20
N VAL A 60 -5.16 4.81 -6.64
CA VAL A 60 -4.21 4.00 -7.44
C VAL A 60 -4.94 3.06 -8.39
N ARG A 61 -6.00 2.38 -7.92
CA ARG A 61 -6.80 1.47 -8.74
C ARG A 61 -7.50 2.19 -9.89
N LYS A 62 -8.07 3.38 -9.65
CA LYS A 62 -8.73 4.19 -10.68
C LYS A 62 -7.77 4.60 -11.78
N GLU A 63 -6.59 5.10 -11.43
CA GLU A 63 -5.55 5.46 -12.41
C GLU A 63 -5.07 4.23 -13.21
N ALA A 64 -4.85 3.10 -12.54
CA ALA A 64 -4.45 1.86 -13.20
C ALA A 64 -5.54 1.29 -14.14
N MET A 65 -6.82 1.50 -13.81
CA MET A 65 -7.95 1.14 -14.67
C MET A 65 -8.06 2.09 -15.86
N HIS A 66 -7.92 3.40 -15.65
CA HIS A 66 -7.98 4.41 -16.71
C HIS A 66 -7.00 4.09 -17.85
N HIS A 67 -5.78 3.68 -17.50
CA HIS A 67 -4.73 3.33 -18.47
C HIS A 67 -4.66 1.85 -18.85
N ASN A 68 -5.61 1.02 -18.40
CA ASN A 68 -5.63 -0.44 -18.61
C ASN A 68 -4.39 -1.21 -18.09
N VAL A 69 -3.53 -0.59 -17.28
CA VAL A 69 -2.29 -1.20 -16.76
C VAL A 69 -2.55 -2.19 -15.61
N HIS A 70 -3.73 -2.16 -15.00
CA HIS A 70 -4.16 -3.13 -13.97
C HIS A 70 -4.14 -4.61 -14.43
N ARG A 71 -4.10 -4.86 -15.75
CA ARG A 71 -4.03 -6.21 -16.35
C ARG A 71 -2.63 -6.62 -16.80
N ALA A 72 -1.62 -5.76 -16.62
CA ALA A 72 -0.27 -6.05 -17.06
C ALA A 72 0.28 -7.33 -16.40
N THR A 73 0.92 -8.18 -17.21
CA THR A 73 1.58 -9.42 -16.77
C THR A 73 3.10 -9.33 -16.87
N HIS A 74 3.61 -8.40 -17.68
CA HIS A 74 5.03 -8.14 -17.90
C HIS A 74 5.27 -6.62 -17.98
N TYR A 75 6.47 -6.19 -17.60
CA TYR A 75 6.96 -4.84 -17.85
C TYR A 75 7.38 -4.68 -19.32
N SER A 76 7.56 -3.42 -19.76
CA SER A 76 8.09 -3.11 -21.10
C SER A 76 9.47 -3.69 -21.36
N ASN A 77 10.24 -4.01 -20.31
CA ASN A 77 11.55 -4.66 -20.39
C ASN A 77 11.50 -6.19 -20.25
N GLY A 78 10.30 -6.79 -20.25
CA GLY A 78 10.10 -8.25 -20.27
C GLY A 78 10.11 -8.94 -18.90
N TYR A 79 10.37 -8.23 -17.79
CA TYR A 79 10.30 -8.85 -16.47
C TYR A 79 8.87 -9.17 -16.05
N PRO A 80 8.63 -10.32 -15.39
CA PRO A 80 7.32 -10.68 -14.89
C PRO A 80 6.89 -9.73 -13.76
N VAL A 81 5.61 -9.37 -13.77
CA VAL A 81 5.04 -8.32 -12.91
C VAL A 81 4.56 -8.83 -11.56
N ARG A 82 4.56 -10.15 -11.32
CA ARG A 82 3.91 -10.75 -10.14
C ARG A 82 4.89 -11.52 -9.27
N VAL A 83 5.39 -10.87 -8.22
CA VAL A 83 6.07 -11.55 -7.12
C VAL A 83 5.01 -11.93 -6.09
N ARG A 84 4.82 -13.23 -5.85
CA ARG A 84 3.89 -13.72 -4.81
C ARG A 84 4.57 -13.70 -3.46
N TYR A 85 3.94 -13.05 -2.49
CA TYR A 85 4.37 -13.03 -1.12
C TYR A 85 3.33 -13.71 -0.21
N LYS A 86 3.77 -14.61 0.67
CA LYS A 86 2.92 -15.27 1.68
C LYS A 86 3.17 -14.66 3.06
N GLY A 87 2.16 -13.96 3.58
CA GLY A 87 2.07 -13.50 4.97
C GLY A 87 2.66 -14.47 6.00
N ALA A 88 3.38 -13.95 6.99
CA ALA A 88 3.60 -14.64 8.25
C ALA A 88 2.25 -14.95 8.90
N ALA A 89 2.09 -16.12 9.52
CA ALA A 89 0.86 -16.40 10.27
C ALA A 89 0.89 -15.61 11.58
N ILE A 90 -0.13 -14.78 11.80
CA ILE A 90 -0.28 -13.92 12.97
C ILE A 90 -1.25 -14.60 13.93
N THR A 91 -0.93 -14.62 15.22
CA THR A 91 -1.85 -15.04 16.26
C THR A 91 -2.44 -13.79 16.91
N ASP A 92 -3.76 -13.66 16.91
CA ASP A 92 -4.42 -12.55 17.57
C ASP A 92 -4.37 -12.69 19.12
N PRO A 93 -4.74 -11.64 19.87
CA PRO A 93 -4.78 -11.71 21.34
C PRO A 93 -5.75 -12.75 21.92
N SER A 94 -6.68 -13.27 21.11
CA SER A 94 -7.61 -14.34 21.50
C SER A 94 -7.06 -15.75 21.21
N GLY A 95 -5.84 -15.85 20.67
CA GLY A 95 -5.18 -17.11 20.34
C GLY A 95 -5.54 -17.65 18.96
N VAL A 96 -6.32 -16.92 18.16
CA VAL A 96 -6.71 -17.33 16.81
C VAL A 96 -5.57 -17.00 15.85
N ARG A 97 -5.07 -18.03 15.17
CA ARG A 97 -4.04 -17.89 14.15
C ARG A 97 -4.68 -17.61 12.80
N TYR A 98 -4.42 -16.44 12.23
CA TYR A 98 -4.83 -16.10 10.87
C TYR A 98 -3.61 -15.84 9.99
N ARG A 99 -3.78 -16.06 8.68
CA ARG A 99 -2.74 -15.79 7.69
C ARG A 99 -3.19 -14.61 6.84
N PRO A 100 -2.42 -13.52 6.75
CA PRO A 100 -2.70 -12.46 5.80
C PRO A 100 -2.76 -13.00 4.38
N ASP A 101 -3.58 -12.34 3.54
CA ASP A 101 -3.70 -12.66 2.13
C ASP A 101 -2.37 -12.54 1.38
N THR A 102 -2.29 -13.21 0.23
CA THR A 102 -1.10 -13.17 -0.62
C THR A 102 -0.93 -11.76 -1.21
N VAL A 103 0.16 -11.06 -0.87
CA VAL A 103 0.48 -9.78 -1.51
C VAL A 103 1.19 -10.07 -2.82
N THR A 104 0.78 -9.38 -3.89
CA THR A 104 1.49 -9.41 -5.17
C THR A 104 2.05 -8.03 -5.45
N THR A 105 3.37 -7.93 -5.61
CA THR A 105 4.05 -6.66 -5.93
C THR A 105 4.69 -6.70 -7.32
N MET A 106 4.84 -5.52 -7.93
CA MET A 106 5.35 -5.32 -9.29
C MET A 106 6.66 -4.54 -9.20
N HIS A 107 7.75 -5.06 -9.80
CA HIS A 107 9.06 -4.40 -9.81
C HIS A 107 9.68 -4.34 -11.21
N PRO A 108 10.00 -3.14 -11.75
CA PRO A 108 10.51 -3.02 -13.12
C PRO A 108 11.90 -3.65 -13.28
N SER A 109 12.70 -3.75 -12.21
CA SER A 109 14.00 -4.43 -12.21
C SER A 109 13.90 -5.95 -12.06
N GLY A 110 12.70 -6.50 -11.81
CA GLY A 110 12.51 -7.90 -11.45
C GLY A 110 12.92 -8.24 -10.01
N THR A 111 13.46 -7.28 -9.25
CA THR A 111 13.86 -7.44 -7.85
C THR A 111 12.96 -6.62 -6.94
N THR A 112 12.49 -7.19 -5.83
CA THR A 112 11.70 -6.45 -4.84
C THR A 112 12.56 -5.40 -4.13
N ASP A 113 12.25 -4.13 -4.34
CA ASP A 113 12.91 -2.98 -3.70
C ASP A 113 12.02 -2.29 -2.63
N ALA A 114 10.70 -2.53 -2.66
CA ALA A 114 9.79 -2.09 -1.61
C ALA A 114 9.91 -2.99 -0.35
N PRO A 115 10.05 -2.41 0.85
CA PRO A 115 10.05 -3.19 2.09
C PRO A 115 8.75 -3.97 2.22
N ILE A 116 8.86 -5.29 2.35
CA ILE A 116 7.74 -6.16 2.68
C ILE A 116 7.78 -6.35 4.20
N PRO A 117 6.63 -6.31 4.92
CA PRO A 117 6.58 -6.66 6.33
C PRO A 117 7.31 -7.99 6.62
N PRO A 118 7.89 -8.18 7.82
CA PRO A 118 8.64 -9.39 8.16
C PRO A 118 7.87 -10.69 7.89
N GLN A 119 8.57 -11.70 7.35
CA GLN A 119 8.00 -12.99 6.94
C GLN A 119 8.02 -14.04 8.02
N ASP A 120 8.89 -13.83 8.99
CA ASP A 120 9.10 -14.68 10.13
C ASP A 120 8.72 -13.88 11.38
N ILE A 121 7.60 -14.26 11.99
CA ILE A 121 7.48 -14.07 13.43
C ILE A 121 8.19 -15.28 14.02
N VAL A 122 9.47 -15.11 14.34
CA VAL A 122 10.17 -16.03 15.21
C VAL A 122 9.46 -15.98 16.56
N VAL A 123 9.02 -17.16 17.01
CA VAL A 123 8.34 -17.42 18.29
C VAL A 123 9.15 -16.85 19.45
#